data_AF-A0A438C323-F1
#
_entry.id   AF-A0A438C323-F1
#
_cell.length_a   1.000
_cell.length_b   1.000
_cell.length_c   1.000
_cell.angle_alpha   90.00
_cell.angle_beta   90.00
_cell.angle_gamma   90.00
#
_symmetry.space_group_name_H-M   'P 1'
#
loop_
_entity.id
_entity.type
_entity.pdbx_description
1 polymer ?
#
loop_
_entity_poly.entity_id
_entity_poly.type
_entity_poly.pdbx_seq_one_letter_code
_entity_poly.pdbx_strand_id
1 'polypeptide(L)'
;MANARVRRNLLSKVKIKGVTLTDKEETKVGVCRAYQTLLTKNGDWRLSLGSLQFRVLGEERSRSLEEPFLEDEVFEALSSLSGDKEPGPNGFTLALWHFY
;
A
#
# COMPACT_ATOMS: atom_id res chain seq x y z
N MET A 1 9.11 -26.36 17.61
CA MET A 1 8.94 -26.91 16.24
C MET A 1 9.01 -25.82 15.15
N ALA A 2 9.89 -24.81 15.29
CA ALA A 2 10.05 -23.70 14.34
C ALA A 2 11.13 -23.95 13.27
N ASN A 3 12.17 -24.71 13.60
CA ASN A 3 13.33 -24.96 12.73
C ASN A 3 13.01 -25.78 11.47
N ALA A 4 11.96 -26.60 11.46
CA ALA A 4 11.55 -27.36 10.29
C ALA A 4 10.96 -26.46 9.17
N ARG A 5 10.35 -25.33 9.55
CA ARG A 5 9.78 -24.36 8.60
C ARG A 5 10.84 -23.51 7.91
N VAL A 6 11.93 -23.19 8.62
CA VAL A 6 13.09 -22.44 8.09
C VAL A 6 13.78 -23.21 6.95
N ARG A 7 13.84 -24.55 7.03
CA ARG A 7 14.50 -25.40 6.02
C ARG A 7 13.79 -25.48 4.67
N ARG A 8 12.52 -25.03 4.57
CA ARG A 8 11.77 -25.04 3.30
C ARG A 8 11.97 -23.79 2.44
N ASN A 9 12.64 -22.76 2.96
CA ASN A 9 12.88 -21.51 2.23
C ASN A 9 14.28 -21.44 1.59
N LEU A 10 15.06 -22.52 1.61
CA LEU A 10 16.36 -22.57 0.95
C LEU A 10 16.17 -22.78 -0.57
N LEU A 11 16.35 -21.71 -1.33
CA LEU A 11 16.34 -21.75 -2.79
C LEU A 11 17.65 -22.36 -3.29
N SER A 12 17.65 -23.69 -3.51
CA SER A 12 18.84 -24.43 -3.97
C SER A 12 19.03 -24.40 -5.49
N LYS A 13 17.96 -24.18 -6.24
CA LYS A 13 17.95 -24.11 -7.71
C LYS A 13 16.89 -23.14 -8.19
N VAL A 14 17.16 -22.40 -9.26
CA VAL A 14 16.16 -21.55 -9.93
C VAL A 14 16.24 -21.74 -11.44
N LYS A 15 15.09 -21.69 -12.12
CA LYS A 15 15.04 -21.77 -13.59
C LYS A 15 14.65 -20.42 -14.17
N ILE A 16 15.55 -19.81 -14.94
CA ILE A 16 15.36 -18.49 -15.55
C ILE A 16 15.52 -18.62 -17.06
N LYS A 17 14.49 -18.27 -17.84
CA LYS A 17 14.48 -18.38 -19.32
C LYS A 17 14.94 -19.75 -19.86
N GLY A 18 14.58 -20.84 -19.17
CA GLY A 18 14.94 -22.20 -19.58
C GLY A 18 16.25 -22.74 -18.98
N VAL A 19 17.14 -21.88 -18.49
CA VAL A 19 18.41 -22.26 -17.88
C VAL A 19 18.22 -22.51 -16.38
N THR A 20 18.76 -23.62 -15.88
CA THR A 20 18.73 -23.95 -14.44
C THR A 20 20.03 -23.48 -13.80
N LEU A 21 19.92 -22.57 -12.83
CA LEU A 21 21.04 -22.06 -12.05
C LEU A 21 21.08 -22.79 -10.71
N THR A 22 22.28 -23.27 -10.36
CA THR A 22 22.58 -23.99 -9.12
C THR A 22 23.64 -23.28 -8.29
N ASP A 23 24.49 -22.46 -8.92
CA ASP A 23 25.44 -21.62 -8.20
C ASP A 23 24.71 -20.47 -7.48
N LYS A 24 25.18 -20.16 -6.27
CA LYS A 24 24.51 -19.21 -5.37
C LYS A 24 24.62 -17.78 -5.88
N GLU A 25 25.77 -17.37 -6.41
CA GLU A 25 25.97 -16.01 -6.93
C GLU A 25 25.32 -15.84 -8.29
N GLU A 26 25.41 -16.85 -9.17
CA GLU A 26 24.67 -16.85 -10.44
C GLU A 26 23.15 -16.79 -10.21
N THR A 27 22.64 -17.52 -9.22
CA THR A 27 21.21 -17.49 -8.85
C THR A 27 20.80 -16.10 -8.42
N LYS A 28 21.58 -15.44 -7.54
CA LYS A 28 21.30 -14.08 -7.08
C LYS A 28 21.30 -13.09 -8.24
N VAL A 29 22.34 -13.10 -9.07
CA VAL A 29 22.46 -12.21 -10.24
C VAL A 29 21.35 -12.47 -11.25
N GLY A 30 21.04 -13.74 -11.52
CA GLY A 30 19.97 -14.15 -12.42
C GLY A 30 18.60 -13.66 -11.95
N VAL A 31 18.28 -13.84 -10.66
CA VAL A 31 17.03 -13.36 -10.06
C VAL A 31 16.95 -11.84 -10.12
N CYS A 32 18.01 -11.13 -9.71
CA CYS A 32 18.07 -9.67 -9.81
C CYS A 32 17.81 -9.18 -11.24
N ARG A 33 18.46 -9.79 -12.24
CA ARG A 33 18.29 -9.42 -13.66
C ARG A 33 16.88 -9.74 -14.17
N ALA A 34 16.29 -10.86 -13.76
CA ALA A 34 14.94 -11.25 -14.14
C ALA A 34 13.91 -10.25 -13.60
N TYR A 35 14.01 -9.89 -12.32
CA TYR A 35 13.14 -8.87 -11.72
C TYR A 35 13.41 -7.49 -12.27
N GLN A 36 14.66 -7.11 -12.52
CA GLN A 36 14.97 -5.86 -13.22
C GLN A 36 14.26 -5.84 -14.57
N THR A 37 14.37 -6.89 -15.38
CA THR A 37 13.69 -6.96 -16.68
C THR A 37 12.16 -6.88 -16.55
N LEU A 38 11.58 -7.55 -15.55
CA LEU A 38 10.13 -7.54 -15.28
C LEU A 38 9.64 -6.15 -14.84
N LEU A 39 10.43 -5.47 -14.00
CA LEU A 39 10.08 -4.19 -13.39
C LEU A 39 10.54 -2.98 -14.21
N THR A 40 11.47 -3.18 -15.15
CA THR A 40 11.82 -2.18 -16.16
C THR A 40 10.58 -1.97 -17.00
N LYS A 41 10.00 -0.78 -16.85
CA LYS A 41 8.81 -0.34 -17.58
C LYS A 41 9.10 -0.40 -19.09
N ASN A 42 8.67 -1.45 -19.77
CA ASN A 42 8.28 -1.28 -21.17
C ASN A 42 7.03 -0.39 -21.14
N GLY A 43 6.96 0.62 -22.00
CA GLY A 43 5.91 1.65 -21.96
C GLY A 43 4.51 1.11 -22.28
N ASP A 44 4.39 -0.19 -22.59
CA ASP A 44 3.23 -0.73 -23.30
C ASP A 44 2.13 -1.24 -22.34
N TRP A 45 2.46 -1.63 -21.10
CA TRP A 45 1.45 -2.08 -20.13
C TRP A 45 0.82 -0.92 -19.33
N ARG A 46 1.50 0.22 -19.24
CA ARG A 46 0.91 1.42 -18.64
C ARG A 46 0.07 2.09 -19.71
N LEU A 47 -1.25 2.09 -19.53
CA LEU A 47 -2.14 2.98 -20.25
C LEU A 47 -1.53 4.39 -20.21
N SER A 48 -1.22 4.95 -21.39
CA SER A 48 -0.65 6.28 -21.49
C SER A 48 -1.69 7.27 -20.99
N LEU A 49 -1.55 7.64 -19.72
CA LEU A 49 -2.44 8.58 -19.08
C LEU A 49 -2.20 10.02 -19.56
N GLY A 50 -1.14 10.23 -20.35
CA GLY A 50 -0.80 11.53 -20.92
C GLY A 50 -1.84 12.10 -21.89
N SER A 51 -2.77 11.28 -22.39
CA SER A 51 -3.89 11.75 -23.22
C SER A 51 -5.20 11.93 -22.45
N LEU A 52 -5.26 11.52 -21.18
CA LEU A 52 -6.48 11.63 -20.37
C LEU A 52 -6.50 13.00 -19.67
N GLN A 53 -7.46 13.84 -20.05
CA GLN A 53 -7.68 15.11 -19.39
C GLN A 53 -8.39 14.86 -18.06
N PHE A 54 -7.68 15.04 -16.95
CA PHE A 54 -8.30 15.09 -15.63
C PHE A 54 -8.78 16.49 -15.33
N ARG A 55 -9.93 16.60 -14.66
CA ARG A 55 -10.32 17.85 -14.02
C ARG A 55 -9.37 18.07 -12.85
N VAL A 56 -8.60 19.15 -12.93
CA VAL A 56 -7.75 19.61 -11.83
C VAL A 56 -8.58 20.58 -10.99
N LEU A 57 -8.45 20.51 -9.67
CA LEU A 57 -9.06 21.49 -8.78
C LEU A 57 -8.40 22.86 -9.03
N GLY A 58 -9.18 23.93 -8.94
CA GLY A 58 -8.61 25.28 -8.94
C GLY A 58 -7.65 25.45 -7.76
N GLU A 59 -6.68 26.36 -7.90
CA GLU A 59 -5.60 26.57 -6.92
C GLU A 59 -6.14 26.81 -5.50
N GLU A 60 -7.19 27.63 -5.37
CA GLU A 60 -7.86 27.92 -4.10
C GLU A 60 -8.39 26.64 -3.44
N ARG A 61 -9.15 25.81 -4.18
CA ARG A 61 -9.70 24.55 -3.67
C ARG A 61 -8.64 23.51 -3.36
N SER A 62 -7.56 23.51 -4.13
CA SER A 62 -6.42 22.64 -3.83
C SER A 62 -5.77 23.04 -2.51
N ARG A 63 -5.56 24.35 -2.31
CA ARG A 63 -4.95 24.89 -1.10
C ARG A 63 -5.82 24.63 0.13
N SER A 64 -7.13 24.86 0.03
CA SER A 64 -8.06 24.64 1.14
C SER A 64 -8.10 23.18 1.62
N LEU A 65 -7.78 22.21 0.75
CA LEU A 65 -7.70 20.79 1.14
C LEU A 65 -6.41 20.43 1.88
N GLU A 66 -5.37 21.28 1.80
CA GLU A 66 -4.09 21.09 2.47
C GLU A 66 -4.01 21.87 3.79
N GLU A 67 -4.99 22.74 4.07
CA GLU A 67 -5.08 23.47 5.33
C GLU A 67 -5.37 22.53 6.50
N PRO A 68 -4.77 22.79 7.68
CA PRO A 68 -5.05 21.99 8.86
C PRO A 68 -6.50 22.16 9.30
N PHE A 69 -7.10 21.09 9.80
CA PHE A 69 -8.44 21.12 10.38
C PHE A 69 -8.49 22.02 11.62
N LEU A 70 -9.62 22.72 11.78
CA LEU A 70 -9.91 23.47 13.01
C LEU A 70 -10.43 22.54 14.10
N GLU A 71 -10.20 22.89 15.36
CA GLU A 71 -10.68 22.11 16.52
C GLU A 71 -12.20 21.91 16.48
N ASP A 72 -12.95 22.99 16.18
CA ASP A 72 -14.41 22.94 16.05
C ASP A 72 -14.85 22.00 14.92
N GLU A 73 -14.14 22.00 13.79
CA GLU A 73 -14.46 21.12 12.65
C GLU A 73 -14.25 19.64 13.02
N VAL A 74 -13.16 19.33 13.72
CA VAL A 74 -12.89 17.98 14.23
C VAL A 74 -13.94 17.60 15.26
N PHE A 75 -14.31 18.50 16.16
CA PHE A 75 -15.32 18.26 17.18
C PHE A 75 -16.70 17.98 16.57
N GLU A 76 -17.12 18.75 15.57
CA GLU A 76 -18.37 18.53 14.83
C GLU A 76 -18.34 17.23 14.02
N ALA A 77 -17.22 16.90 13.38
CA ALA A 77 -17.07 15.63 12.66
C ALA A 77 -17.15 14.41 13.60
N LEU A 78 -16.59 14.52 14.81
CA LEU A 78 -16.69 13.49 15.84
C LEU A 78 -18.10 13.42 16.43
N SER A 79 -18.74 14.56 16.68
CA SER A 79 -20.10 14.64 17.24
C SER A 79 -21.18 14.19 16.26
N SER A 80 -20.95 14.36 14.96
CA SER A 80 -21.85 13.87 13.90
C SER A 80 -21.65 12.39 13.57
N LEU A 81 -20.59 11.76 14.08
CA LEU A 81 -20.36 10.33 13.92
C LEU A 81 -21.36 9.57 14.80
N SER A 82 -22.48 9.15 14.20
CA SER A 82 -23.44 8.28 14.87
C SER A 82 -22.74 7.03 15.40
N GLY A 83 -23.01 6.65 16.64
CA GLY A 83 -22.46 5.46 17.29
C GLY A 83 -22.95 4.11 16.72
N ASP A 84 -23.15 4.01 15.41
CA ASP A 84 -23.54 2.79 14.69
C ASP A 84 -22.37 1.79 14.52
N LYS A 85 -21.16 2.20 14.90
CA LYS A 85 -20.01 1.30 14.99
C LYS A 85 -20.20 0.32 16.13
N GLU A 86 -20.02 -0.95 15.81
CA GLU A 86 -19.95 -2.05 16.78
C GLU A 86 -18.91 -1.72 17.87
N PRO A 87 -19.20 -1.97 19.16
CA PRO A 87 -18.24 -1.71 20.23
C PRO A 87 -16.93 -2.43 19.95
N GLY A 88 -15.80 -1.76 20.21
CA GLY A 88 -14.49 -2.39 20.09
C GLY A 88 -14.36 -3.59 21.06
N PRO A 89 -13.27 -4.37 20.99
CA PRO A 89 -13.03 -5.51 21.89
C PRO A 89 -13.03 -5.15 23.39
N ASN A 90 -12.89 -3.86 23.69
CA ASN A 90 -12.96 -3.27 25.02
C ASN A 90 -14.38 -2.83 25.43
N GLY A 91 -15.40 -3.04 24.59
CA GLY A 91 -16.81 -2.76 24.88
C GLY A 91 -17.23 -1.30 24.75
N PHE A 92 -16.35 -0.41 24.29
CA PHE A 92 -16.66 1.02 24.15
C PHE A 92 -17.07 1.35 22.71
N THR A 93 -18.20 2.03 22.56
CA THR A 93 -18.64 2.69 21.33
C THR A 93 -18.19 4.15 21.32
N LEU A 94 -18.00 4.74 20.12
CA LEU A 94 -17.62 6.15 19.96
C LEU A 94 -18.65 7.16 20.54
N ALA A 95 -19.82 6.68 20.98
CA ALA A 95 -20.85 7.49 21.64
C ALA A 95 -20.43 8.10 23.00
N LEU A 96 -19.27 7.74 23.56
CA LEU A 96 -18.78 8.21 24.86
C LEU A 96 -18.31 9.67 24.87
N TRP A 97 -18.23 10.34 23.72
CA TRP A 97 -17.72 11.71 23.60
C TRP A 97 -18.81 12.79 23.65
N HIS A 98 -20.08 12.43 23.85
CA HIS A 98 -21.19 13.40 23.94
C HIS A 98 -21.38 14.05 25.33
N PHE A 99 -20.49 13.84 26.30
CA PHE A 99 -20.67 14.26 27.70
C PHE A 99 -19.60 15.21 28.27
N TYR A 100 -18.89 15.96 27.42
CA TYR A 100 -18.13 17.13 27.86
C TYR A 100 -18.49 18.36 27.03
#